data_AF-A0A7C1XLA2-F1
#
_entry.id   AF-A0A7C1XLA2-F1
#
_cell.length_a   1.000
_cell.length_b   1.000
_cell.length_c   1.000
_cell.angle_alpha   90.00
_cell.angle_beta   90.00
_cell.angle_gamma   90.00
#
_symmetry.space_group_name_H-M   'P 1'
#
loop_
_entity.id
_entity.type
_entity.pdbx_description
1 polymer ?
#
loop_
_entity_poly.entity_id
_entity_poly.type
_entity_poly.pdbx_seq_one_letter_code
_entity_poly.pdbx_strand_id
1 'polypeptide(L)' 'PGWNIRIAFFPLDSQKPEPEYEMEVLQLDNGVAQRLLLDYGSLTVILELEKIEAIKPPVC' A
#
# COMPACT_ATOMS: atom_id res chain seq x y z
N PRO A 1 3.48 -15.62 -6.43
CA PRO A 1 2.34 -15.58 -5.51
C PRO A 1 2.39 -14.27 -4.70
N GLY A 2 1.27 -13.87 -4.12
CA GLY A 2 1.13 -12.59 -3.43
C GLY A 2 -0.31 -12.35 -3.02
N TRP A 3 -0.52 -11.25 -2.30
CA TRP A 3 -1.78 -10.89 -1.68
C TRP A 3 -2.22 -9.52 -2.18
N ASN A 4 -3.48 -9.42 -2.62
CA ASN A 4 -4.11 -8.11 -2.76
C ASN A 4 -4.74 -7.74 -1.42
N ILE A 5 -4.24 -6.67 -0.80
CA ILE A 5 -4.61 -6.26 0.55
C ILE A 5 -5.26 -4.88 0.46
N ARG A 6 -6.39 -4.70 1.15
CA ARG A 6 -7.02 -3.39 1.33
C ARG A 6 -7.05 -3.03 2.82
N ILE A 7 -6.60 -1.82 3.13
CA ILE A 7 -6.48 -1.28 4.49
C ILE A 7 -7.18 0.08 4.52
N ALA A 8 -8.06 0.29 5.49
CA ALA A 8 -8.74 1.56 5.69
C ALA A 8 -8.28 2.18 7.01
N PHE A 9 -7.96 3.47 7.00
CA PHE A 9 -7.47 4.20 8.17
C PHE A 9 -8.56 5.12 8.70
N PHE A 10 -8.95 4.91 9.97
CA PHE A 10 -9.98 5.70 10.65
C PHE A 10 -9.33 6.57 11.73
N PRO A 11 -9.56 7.90 11.72
CA PRO A 11 -9.01 8.78 12.73
C PRO A 11 -9.71 8.57 14.08
N LEU A 12 -8.93 8.66 15.17
CA LEU A 12 -9.38 8.33 16.53
C LEU A 12 -10.48 9.28 17.06
N ASP A 13 -10.52 10.51 16.55
CA ASP A 13 -11.42 11.59 16.96
C ASP A 13 -12.66 11.74 16.06
N SER A 14 -12.83 10.86 15.07
CA SER A 14 -13.97 10.88 14.15
C SER A 14 -14.99 9.80 14.48
N GLN A 15 -16.27 10.15 14.42
CA GLN A 15 -17.39 9.21 14.45
C GLN A 15 -17.98 8.97 13.05
N LYS A 16 -17.34 9.48 12.01
CA LYS A 16 -17.78 9.25 10.64
C LYS A 16 -17.55 7.79 10.25
N PRO A 17 -18.47 7.18 9.49
CA PRO A 17 -18.32 5.82 9.01
C PRO A 17 -17.30 5.71 7.87
N GLU A 18 -16.90 6.82 7.25
CA GLU A 18 -15.88 6.84 6.20
C GLU A 18 -14.45 6.89 6.79
N PRO A 19 -13.49 6.16 6.20
CA PRO A 19 -12.08 6.31 6.56
C PRO A 19 -11.53 7.67 6.12
N GLU A 20 -10.45 8.10 6.76
CA GLU A 20 -9.67 9.26 6.30
C GLU A 20 -9.00 8.98 4.95
N TYR A 21 -8.50 7.77 4.78
CA TYR A 21 -8.04 7.25 3.50
C TYR A 21 -8.04 5.71 3.48
N GLU A 22 -8.09 5.16 2.27
CA GLU A 22 -7.90 3.73 2.01
C GLU A 22 -6.60 3.50 1.23
N MET A 23 -5.96 2.35 1.49
CA MET A 23 -4.82 1.86 0.74
C MET A 23 -5.12 0.46 0.19
N GLU A 24 -4.94 0.28 -1.11
CA GLU A 24 -4.88 -1.03 -1.75
C GLU A 24 -3.44 -1.32 -2.19
N VAL A 25 -2.94 -2.52 -1.91
CA VAL A 25 -1.56 -2.92 -2.23
C VAL A 25 -1.52 -4.34 -2.77
N LEU A 26 -0.83 -4.52 -3.90
CA LEU A 26 -0.40 -5.83 -4.38
C LEU A 26 0.95 -6.18 -3.74
N GLN A 27 0.90 -6.92 -2.64
CA GLN A 27 2.05 -7.31 -1.84
C GLN A 27 2.54 -8.71 -2.24
N LEU A 28 3.74 -8.79 -2.81
CA LEU A 28 4.36 -10.06 -3.16
C LEU A 28 4.96 -10.75 -1.92
N ASP A 29 5.10 -12.08 -1.98
CA ASP A 29 5.64 -12.89 -0.88
C ASP A 29 7.06 -12.50 -0.46
N ASN A 30 7.83 -11.89 -1.36
CA ASN A 30 9.19 -11.40 -1.10
C ASN A 30 9.23 -10.02 -0.44
N GLY A 31 8.08 -9.46 -0.05
CA GLY A 31 7.99 -8.15 0.58
C GLY A 31 7.87 -6.97 -0.41
N VAL A 32 7.92 -7.20 -1.71
CA VAL A 32 7.83 -6.12 -2.72
C VAL A 32 6.38 -5.77 -3.00
N ALA A 33 6.05 -4.47 -2.91
CA ALA A 33 4.78 -3.93 -3.38
C ALA A 33 4.92 -3.44 -4.81
N GLN A 34 4.22 -4.07 -5.76
CA GLN A 34 4.32 -3.69 -7.18
C GLN A 34 3.40 -2.53 -7.55
N ARG A 35 2.28 -2.41 -6.84
CA ARG A 35 1.26 -1.40 -7.08
C ARG A 35 0.65 -1.00 -5.75
N LEU A 36 0.54 0.31 -5.53
CA LEU A 36 -0.25 0.88 -4.45
C LEU A 36 -1.28 1.85 -5.02
N LEU A 37 -2.46 1.85 -4.41
CA LEU A 37 -3.51 2.83 -4.66
C LEU A 37 -3.84 3.47 -3.32
N LEU A 38 -3.72 4.79 -3.24
CA LEU A 38 -4.09 5.59 -2.08
C LEU A 38 -5.32 6.40 -2.43
N ASP A 39 -6.44 6.14 -1.76
CA ASP A 39 -7.69 6.85 -1.94
C ASP A 39 -7.93 7.79 -0.75
N TYR A 40 -7.79 9.09 -0.97
CA TYR A 40 -8.06 10.15 0.01
C TYR A 40 -9.51 10.66 -0.07
N GLY A 41 -10.40 9.95 -0.79
CA GLY A 41 -11.80 10.30 -1.02
C GLY A 41 -12.02 11.42 -2.06
N SER A 42 -11.19 12.46 -2.06
CA SER A 42 -11.23 13.54 -3.06
C SER A 42 -10.29 13.33 -4.24
N LEU A 43 -9.25 12.52 -4.04
CA LEU A 43 -8.22 12.19 -5.02
C LEU A 43 -7.73 10.77 -4.77
N THR A 44 -7.47 10.07 -5.86
CA THR A 44 -6.77 8.79 -5.84
C THR A 44 -5.38 8.94 -6.44
N VAL A 45 -4.36 8.44 -5.74
CA VAL A 45 -2.98 8.36 -6.22
C VAL A 45 -2.66 6.91 -6.56
N ILE A 46 -2.17 6.68 -7.77
CA ILE A 46 -1.73 5.36 -8.22
C ILE A 46 -0.21 5.38 -8.27
N LEU A 47 0.42 4.50 -7.50
CA LEU A 47 1.86 4.29 -7.50
C LEU A 47 2.16 2.96 -8.17
N GLU A 48 2.89 3.04 -9.28
CA GLU A 48 3.38 1.87 -10.01
C GLU A 48 4.89 1.75 -9.82
N LEU A 49 5.36 0.55 -9.46
CA LEU A 49 6.78 0.28 -9.32
C LEU A 49 7.46 0.28 -10.70
N GLU A 50 8.16 1.35 -11.03
CA GLU A 50 8.88 1.46 -12.30
C GLU A 50 10.19 0.66 -12.30
N LYS A 51 10.94 0.71 -11.20
CA LYS A 51 12.24 0.05 -11.09
C LYS A 51 12.53 -0.39 -9.65
N ILE A 52 13.10 -1.58 -9.51
CA ILE A 52 13.65 -2.08 -8.24
C ILE A 52 15.05 -2.68 -8.49
N GLU A 53 15.98 -2.41 -7.59
CA GLU A 53 17.33 -2.97 -7.64
C GLU A 53 17.53 -3.90 -6.46
N ALA A 54 17.91 -5.14 -6.74
CA ALA A 54 18.16 -6.12 -5.69
C ALA A 54 19.48 -5.81 -4.98
N ILE A 55 19.44 -5.69 -3.65
CA ILE A 55 20.64 -5.59 -2.83
C ILE A 55 21.21 -6.98 -2.53
N LYS A 56 22.53 -7.09 -2.49
CA LYS A 56 23.18 -8.35 -2.11
C LYS A 56 22.86 -8.67 -0.65
N PRO A 57 22.55 -9.93 -0.32
CA PRO A 57 22.38 -10.33 1.08
C PRO A 57 23.67 -10.06 1.86
N PRO A 58 23.57 -9.76 3.17
CA PRO A 58 24.75 -9.55 4.00
C PRO A 58 25.62 -10.81 4.03
N VAL A 59 26.94 -10.63 4.15
CA VAL A 59 27.86 -11.73 4.41
C VAL A 59 27.72 -12.07 5.89
N CYS A 60 27.13 -13.24 6.17
CA CYS A 60 27.06 -13.80 7.51
C CYS A 60 28.38 -14.48 7.90
#